data_AF-A0A7L9FK66-F1
#
_entry.id   AF-A0A7L9FK66-F1
#
_cell.length_a   1.000
_cell.length_b   1.000
_cell.length_c   1.000
_cell.angle_alpha   90.00
_cell.angle_beta   90.00
_cell.angle_gamma   90.00
#
_symmetry.space_group_name_H-M   'P 1'
#
loop_
_entity.id
_entity.type
_entity.pdbx_description
1 polymer ?
#
loop_
_entity_poly.entity_id
_entity_poly.type
_entity_poly.pdbx_seq_one_letter_code
_entity_poly.pdbx_strand_id
1 'polypeptide(L)' 'MIFPIRCFTCGSLIGDKWHEFATRVQSGEDPEKVLNELGIRRYCCRRMFLSHVDLVDKILEYGTIEELYLPYKP' A
#
# COMPACT_ATOMS: atom_id res chain seq x y z
N MET A 1 5.40 -4.34 1.44
CA MET A 1 5.39 -3.52 2.67
C MET A 1 4.20 -2.58 2.58
N ILE A 2 3.60 -2.19 3.71
CA ILE A 2 2.35 -1.42 3.74
C ILE A 2 2.46 -0.15 2.89
N PHE A 3 1.35 0.24 2.26
CA PHE A 3 1.25 1.47 1.48
C PHE A 3 1.58 2.72 2.33
N PRO A 4 2.35 3.69 1.81
CA PRO A 4 2.75 4.86 2.60
C PRO A 4 1.54 5.73 2.99
N ILE A 5 1.48 6.18 4.24
CA ILE A 5 0.40 7.07 4.72
C ILE A 5 0.37 8.39 3.92
N ARG A 6 1.54 8.96 3.64
CA ARG A 6 1.72 10.20 2.88
C ARG A 6 2.66 10.01 1.71
N CYS A 7 2.48 10.79 0.65
CA CYS A 7 3.38 10.76 -0.49
C CYS A 7 4.78 11.28 -0.13
N PHE A 8 5.82 10.57 -0.55
CA PHE A 8 7.22 10.91 -0.28
C PHE A 8 7.69 12.25 -0.87
N THR A 9 6.96 12.83 -1.83
CA THR A 9 7.32 14.11 -2.45
C THR A 9 6.42 15.25 -2.01
N CYS A 10 5.10 15.07 -2.18
CA CYS A 10 4.12 16.14 -1.95
C CYS A 10 3.63 16.20 -0.49
N GLY A 11 3.85 15.15 0.30
CA GLY A 11 3.36 15.05 1.68
C GLY A 11 1.83 14.94 1.81
N SER A 12 1.09 14.84 0.70
CA SER A 12 -0.37 14.68 0.75
C SER A 12 -0.74 13.33 1.36
N LEU A 13 -1.87 13.29 2.08
CA LEU A 13 -2.47 12.05 2.55
C LEU A 13 -2.91 11.20 1.34
N ILE A 14 -2.46 9.94 1.32
CA ILE A 14 -2.77 8.99 0.24
C ILE A 14 -3.10 7.58 0.76
N GLY A 15 -2.70 7.24 2.00
CA GLY A 15 -2.89 5.89 2.53
C GLY A 15 -4.34 5.49 2.78
N ASP A 16 -5.22 6.46 2.98
CA ASP A 16 -6.68 6.28 3.11
C ASP A 16 -7.33 5.72 1.84
N LYS A 17 -6.71 5.91 0.67
CA LYS A 17 -7.29 5.59 -0.64
C LYS A 17 -6.76 4.31 -1.27
N TRP A 18 -5.77 3.66 -0.64
CA TRP A 18 -5.10 2.49 -1.22
C TRP A 18 -6.06 1.31 -1.44
N HIS A 19 -6.85 0.95 -0.43
CA HIS A 19 -7.76 -0.19 -0.52
C HIS A 19 -8.79 -0.02 -1.65
N GLU A 20 -9.39 1.15 -1.75
CA GLU A 20 -10.36 1.45 -2.81
C GLU A 20 -9.73 1.38 -4.21
N PHE A 21 -8.52 1.96 -4.37
CA PHE A 21 -7.76 1.86 -5.62
C PHE A 21 -7.45 0.40 -5.99
N ALA A 22 -6.93 -0.38 -5.04
CA ALA A 22 -6.54 -1.77 -5.27
C ALA A 22 -7.74 -2.65 -5.66
N THR A 23 -8.89 -2.51 -4.99
CA THR A 23 -10.11 -3.28 -5.29
C THR A 23 -10.66 -2.96 -6.68
N ARG A 24 -10.71 -1.68 -7.07
CA ARG A 24 -11.21 -1.26 -8.39
C ARG A 24 -10.29 -1.73 -9.52
N VAL A 25 -8.99 -1.58 -9.35
CA VAL A 25 -8.01 -2.06 -10.34
C VAL A 25 -8.01 -3.59 -10.45
N GLN A 26 -8.16 -4.32 -9.34
CA GLN A 26 -8.34 -5.79 -9.37
C GLN A 26 -9.64 -6.22 -10.06
N SER A 27 -10.67 -5.37 -10.02
CA SER A 27 -11.94 -5.58 -10.73
C SER A 27 -11.84 -5.28 -12.24
N GLY A 28 -10.67 -4.86 -12.72
CA GLY A 28 -10.39 -4.59 -14.14
C GLY A 28 -10.66 -3.15 -14.59
N GLU A 29 -10.92 -2.22 -13.65
CA GLU A 29 -10.99 -0.81 -13.98
C GLU A 29 -9.61 -0.24 -14.35
N ASP A 30 -9.61 0.72 -15.28
CA ASP A 30 -8.38 1.39 -15.71
C ASP A 30 -7.77 2.23 -14.55
N PRO A 31 -6.49 2.01 -14.20
CA PRO A 31 -5.86 2.70 -13.07
C PRO A 31 -5.86 4.23 -13.19
N GLU A 32 -5.80 4.77 -14.42
CA GLU A 32 -5.80 6.22 -14.62
C GLU A 32 -7.16 6.82 -14.24
N LYS A 33 -8.26 6.19 -14.70
CA LYS A 33 -9.63 6.59 -14.35
C LYS A 33 -9.86 6.54 -12.85
N VAL A 34 -9.47 5.45 -12.20
CA VAL A 34 -9.62 5.30 -10.74
C VAL A 34 -8.86 6.41 -9.99
N LEU A 35 -7.61 6.69 -10.38
CA LEU A 35 -6.82 7.78 -9.77
C LEU A 35 -7.42 9.17 -10.01
N ASN A 36 -8.06 9.38 -11.16
CA ASN A 36 -8.78 10.61 -11.48
C ASN A 36 -10.00 10.79 -10.55
N GLU A 37 -10.81 9.74 -10.39
CA GLU A 37 -12.00 9.74 -9.54
C GLU A 37 -11.67 9.92 -8.05
N LEU A 38 -10.57 9.31 -7.57
CA LEU A 38 -10.05 9.47 -6.21
C LEU A 38 -9.44 10.86 -5.94
N GLY A 39 -9.42 11.74 -6.94
CA GLY A 39 -8.93 13.11 -6.86
C GLY A 39 -7.40 13.24 -6.81
N ILE A 40 -6.66 12.19 -7.17
CA ILE A 40 -5.20 12.17 -7.08
C ILE A 40 -4.61 12.76 -8.36
N ARG A 41 -4.45 14.07 -8.44
CA ARG A 41 -4.03 14.75 -9.68
C ARG A 41 -2.52 14.76 -9.92
N ARG A 42 -1.72 14.97 -8.87
CA ARG A 42 -0.26 15.17 -9.01
C ARG A 42 0.45 13.86 -9.32
N TYR A 43 1.31 13.85 -10.33
CA TYR A 43 2.08 12.67 -10.75
C TYR A 43 2.92 12.07 -9.61
N CYS A 44 3.47 12.91 -8.73
CA CYS A 44 4.29 12.47 -7.61
C CYS A 44 3.50 11.66 -6.57
N CYS A 45 2.21 11.96 -6.41
CA CYS A 45 1.33 11.24 -5.52
C CYS A 45 0.76 9.99 -6.26
N ARG A 46 0.50 10.06 -7.59
CA ARG A 46 0.10 8.91 -8.44
C ARG A 46 1.13 7.78 -8.51
N ARG A 47 2.42 8.11 -8.62
CA ARG A 47 3.49 7.11 -8.70
C ARG A 47 3.53 6.18 -7.48
N MET A 48 3.03 6.65 -6.32
CA MET A 48 2.93 5.84 -5.12
C MET A 48 1.92 4.69 -5.31
N PHE A 49 0.82 4.91 -6.02
CA PHE A 49 -0.20 3.89 -6.32
C PHE A 49 0.26 2.93 -7.41
N LEU A 50 0.83 3.47 -8.50
CA LEU A 50 1.21 2.67 -9.67
C LEU A 50 2.40 1.74 -9.43
N SER A 51 3.30 2.09 -8.49
CA SER A 51 4.53 1.34 -8.22
C SER A 51 4.53 0.63 -6.87
N HIS A 52 3.41 0.63 -6.14
CA HIS A 52 3.33 -0.09 -4.88
C HIS A 52 3.22 -1.60 -5.12
N VAL A 53 3.96 -2.36 -4.31
CA VAL A 53 3.90 -3.82 -4.27
C VAL A 53 3.66 -4.23 -2.82
N ASP A 54 2.53 -4.90 -2.59
CA ASP A 54 2.22 -5.40 -1.27
C ASP A 54 2.94 -6.72 -0.98
N LEU A 55 4.07 -6.60 -0.31
CA LEU A 55 4.85 -7.72 0.21
C LEU A 55 4.51 -8.12 1.65
N VAL A 56 3.59 -7.43 2.33
CA VAL A 56 3.34 -7.68 3.77
C VAL A 56 2.82 -9.09 3.98
N ASP A 57 1.84 -9.52 3.17
CA ASP A 57 1.23 -10.84 3.30
C ASP A 57 2.27 -11.96 3.18
N LYS A 58 3.22 -11.82 2.25
CA LYS A 58 4.31 -12.78 2.06
C LYS A 58 5.31 -12.79 3.21
N ILE A 59 5.54 -11.64 3.85
CA ILE A 59 6.45 -11.55 5.00
C ILE A 59 5.80 -12.14 6.25
N LEU A 60 4.48 -11.98 6.42
CA LEU A 60 3.72 -12.53 7.54
C LEU A 60 3.73 -14.07 7.58
N GLU A 61 4.00 -14.74 6.46
CA GLU A 61 4.21 -16.20 6.42
C GLU A 61 5.46 -16.62 7.21
N TYR A 62 6.40 -15.70 7.45
CA TYR A 62 7.61 -15.96 8.23
C TYR A 62 7.40 -15.53 9.69
N GLY A 63 7.66 -16.45 10.61
CA GLY A 63 7.64 -16.17 12.05
C GLY A 63 8.81 -15.29 12.50
N THR A 64 8.70 -14.76 13.71
CA THR A 64 9.77 -13.98 14.33
C THR A 64 10.87 -14.90 14.87
N ILE A 65 12.09 -14.39 14.95
CA ILE A 65 13.20 -15.11 15.62
C ILE A 65 12.84 -15.33 17.10
N GLU A 66 12.06 -14.43 17.71
CA GLU A 66 11.56 -14.60 19.08
C GLU A 66 10.70 -15.84 19.23
N GLU A 67 9.82 -16.16 18.29
CA GLU A 67 9.00 -17.39 18.34
C GLU A 67 9.83 -18.68 18.22
N LEU A 68 10.98 -18.64 17.53
CA LEU A 68 11.86 -19.81 17.35
C LEU A 68 12.90 -19.99 18.47
N TYR A 69 13.39 -18.90 19.09
CA TYR A 69 14.51 -18.94 20.04
C TYR A 69 14.19 -18.41 21.45
N LEU A 70 13.06 -17.71 21.64
CA LEU A 70 12.62 -17.19 22.94
C LEU A 70 11.12 -17.49 23.14
N PRO A 71 10.75 -18.77 23.40
CA PRO A 71 9.36 -19.18 23.62
C PRO A 71 8.74 -18.61 24.91
N TYR A 72 9.48 -17.78 25.65
CA TYR A 72 9.04 -17.19 26.90
C TYR A 72 9.30 -15.69 26.90
N LYS A 73 8.29 -14.93 26.48
CA LYS A 73 8.11 -13.56 26.92
C LYS A 73 6.75 -13.51 27.64
N PRO A 74 6.69 -13.00 28.88
CA PRO A 74 5.49 -13.04 29.72
C PRO A 74 4.32 -12.28 29.10
#